data_AF-A0A8T9CBM4-F1
#
_entry.id   AF-A0A8T9CBM4-F1
#
_cell.length_a   1.000
_cell.length_b   1.000
_cell.length_c   1.000
_cell.angle_alpha   90.00
_cell.angle_beta   90.00
_cell.angle_gamma   90.00
#
_symmetry.space_group_name_H-M   'P 1'
#
loop_
_entity.id
_entity.type
_entity.pdbx_description
1 polymer ?
#
loop_
_entity_poly.entity_id
_entity_poly.type
_entity_poly.pdbx_seq_one_letter_code
_entity_poly.pdbx_strand_id
1 'polypeptide(L)' 'MSEQLHAVAIIHPTPGKETRDQTGTNVFLYQEIYDNKEAVDIHMKSSHFISAVGTLTAEGLVTKPIEIIAINPVGGFASR' A
#
# COMPACT_ATOMS: atom_id res chain seq x y z
N MET A 1 8.30 -3.80 -24.01
CA MET A 1 7.14 -3.45 -23.16
C MET A 1 7.59 -3.65 -21.73
N SER A 2 7.85 -2.59 -20.96
CA SER A 2 8.11 -2.75 -19.52
C SER A 2 6.77 -3.15 -18.90
N GLU A 3 6.74 -4.29 -18.23
CA GLU A 3 5.58 -4.74 -17.47
C GLU A 3 5.50 -3.87 -16.21
N GLN A 4 4.85 -2.70 -16.34
CA GLN A 4 4.54 -1.88 -15.19
C GLN A 4 3.77 -2.73 -14.18
N LEU A 5 4.13 -2.61 -12.90
CA LEU A 5 3.53 -3.35 -11.81
C LEU A 5 2.85 -2.35 -10.88
N HIS A 6 1.58 -2.57 -10.59
CA HIS A 6 0.86 -1.73 -9.64
C HIS A 6 0.83 -2.44 -8.29
N ALA A 7 1.46 -1.86 -7.26
CA ALA A 7 1.34 -2.34 -5.90
C ALA A 7 0.24 -1.54 -5.19
N VAL A 8 -0.78 -2.22 -4.68
CA VAL A 8 -1.86 -1.62 -3.90
C VAL A 8 -1.72 -2.07 -2.45
N ALA A 9 -1.42 -1.12 -1.57
CA ALA A 9 -1.42 -1.33 -0.13
C ALA A 9 -2.80 -0.99 0.47
N ILE A 10 -3.34 -1.93 1.24
CA ILE A 10 -4.61 -1.79 1.97
C ILE A 10 -4.26 -1.70 3.47
N ILE A 11 -4.59 -0.56 4.05
CA ILE A 11 -4.30 -0.27 5.46
C ILE A 11 -5.63 -0.24 6.21
N HIS A 12 -5.72 -1.07 7.25
CA HIS A 12 -6.89 -1.18 8.10
C HIS A 12 -6.65 -0.44 9.42
N PRO A 13 -7.07 0.83 9.53
CA PRO A 13 -6.85 1.62 10.73
C PRO A 13 -7.56 1.03 11.94
N THR A 14 -6.97 1.22 13.11
CA THR A 14 -7.62 0.94 14.39
C THR A 14 -8.82 1.88 14.59
N PRO A 15 -10.01 1.37 14.96
CA PRO A 15 -11.18 2.20 15.15
C PRO A 15 -10.92 3.38 16.10
N GLY A 16 -11.38 4.57 15.72
CA GLY A 16 -11.15 5.81 16.47
C GLY A 16 -9.77 6.44 16.27
N LYS A 17 -8.96 5.93 15.34
CA LYS A 17 -7.66 6.52 14.92
C LYS A 17 -7.70 7.09 13.50
N GLU A 18 -8.86 7.03 12.84
CA GLU A 18 -9.15 7.66 11.57
C GLU A 18 -9.46 9.17 11.73
N THR A 19 -8.85 10.02 10.92
CA THR A 19 -8.91 11.50 11.04
C THR A 19 -10.18 12.14 10.45
N ARG A 20 -11.22 11.38 10.12
CA ARG A 20 -12.46 11.95 9.63
C ARG A 20 -13.68 11.07 9.91
N ASP A 21 -14.73 11.70 10.44
CA ASP A 21 -16.07 11.14 10.62
C ASP A 21 -16.42 10.18 9.48
N GLN A 22 -16.60 8.88 9.78
CA GLN A 22 -17.56 7.98 9.14
C GLN A 22 -17.31 6.52 9.55
N THR A 23 -18.23 5.96 10.34
CA THR A 23 -18.65 4.55 10.33
C THR A 23 -17.56 3.47 10.20
N GLY A 24 -16.66 3.31 11.19
CA GLY A 24 -16.05 2.03 11.63
C GLY A 24 -15.51 1.00 10.60
N THR A 25 -15.36 1.36 9.33
CA THR A 25 -15.11 0.45 8.20
C THR A 25 -14.16 1.04 7.17
N ASN A 26 -13.57 2.20 7.46
CA ASN A 26 -12.69 2.91 6.52
C ASN A 26 -11.38 2.16 6.36
N VAL A 27 -11.00 1.92 5.11
CA VAL A 27 -9.67 1.42 4.73
C VAL A 27 -8.94 2.54 3.97
N PHE A 28 -7.65 2.69 4.22
CA PHE A 28 -6.82 3.52 3.34
C PHE A 28 -6.27 2.65 2.23
N LEU A 29 -6.48 3.09 0.99
CA LEU A 29 -5.91 2.48 -0.19
C LEU A 29 -4.79 3.37 -0.71
N TYR A 30 -3.61 2.78 -0.86
CA TYR A 30 -2.45 3.44 -1.42
C TYR A 30 -1.98 2.64 -2.65
N GLN A 31 -1.88 3.29 -3.79
CA GLN A 31 -1.46 2.67 -5.04
C GLN A 31 -0.17 3.29 -5.53
N GLU A 32 0.80 2.42 -5.81
CA GLU A 32 2.09 2.78 -6.41
C GLU A 32 2.26 2.04 -7.73
N ILE A 33 2.85 2.73 -8.70
CA ILE A 33 3.15 2.18 -10.02
C ILE A 33 4.67 2.08 -10.13
N TYR A 34 5.14 0.89 -10.48
CA TYR A 34 6.55 0.55 -10.59
C TYR A 34 6.86 0.05 -12.00
N ASP A 35 8.10 0.26 -12.45
CA ASP A 35 8.51 -0.16 -13.81
C ASP A 35 8.66 -1.69 -13.96
N ASN A 36 8.92 -2.39 -12.85
CA ASN A 36 9.11 -3.83 -12.81
C ASN A 36 9.00 -4.38 -11.37
N LYS A 37 9.02 -5.71 -11.25
CA LYS A 37 8.97 -6.41 -9.96
C LYS A 37 10.18 -6.14 -9.06
N GLU A 38 11.37 -5.99 -9.64
CA GLU A 38 12.59 -5.73 -8.86
C GLU A 38 12.49 -4.39 -8.10
N ALA A 39 11.91 -3.36 -8.72
CA ALA A 39 11.65 -2.07 -8.09
C ALA A 39 10.70 -2.19 -6.89
N VAL A 40 9.66 -3.03 -6.99
CA VAL A 40 8.78 -3.34 -5.84
C VAL A 40 9.56 -4.05 -4.75
N ASP A 41 10.33 -5.08 -5.10
CA ASP A 41 11.08 -5.86 -4.11
C ASP A 41 12.15 -5.00 -3.40
N ILE A 42 12.76 -4.03 -4.08
CA ILE A 42 13.68 -3.05 -3.49
C ILE A 42 12.93 -2.11 -2.54
N HIS A 43 11.79 -1.55 -2.96
CA HIS A 43 11.00 -0.65 -2.13
C HIS A 43 10.54 -1.34 -0.83
N MET A 44 10.00 -2.55 -0.94
CA MET A 44 9.49 -3.33 0.20
C MET A 44 10.57 -3.74 1.20
N LYS A 45 11.82 -3.89 0.73
CA LYS A 45 12.98 -4.20 1.59
C LYS A 45 13.72 -2.96 2.09
N SER A 46 13.30 -1.76 1.66
CA SER A 46 13.94 -0.53 2.11
C SER A 46 13.76 -0.33 3.60
N SER A 47 14.78 0.26 4.26
CA SER A 47 14.71 0.58 5.69
C SER A 47 13.54 1.50 6.01
N HIS A 48 13.24 2.45 5.12
CA HIS A 48 12.11 3.37 5.28
C HIS A 48 10.76 2.65 5.31
N PHE A 49 10.53 1.72 4.38
CA PHE A 49 9.30 0.95 4.35
C PHE A 49 9.15 0.10 5.62
N ILE A 50 10.20 -0.63 5.99
CA ILE A 50 10.21 -1.47 7.19
C ILE A 50 9.95 -0.64 8.45
N SER A 51 10.62 0.51 8.58
CA SER A 51 10.41 1.43 9.71
C SER A 51 9.00 2.00 9.74
N ALA A 52 8.44 2.40 8.59
CA ALA A 52 7.08 2.94 8.52
C ALA A 52 6.03 1.90 8.97
N VAL A 53 6.09 0.68 8.42
CA VAL A 53 5.19 -0.41 8.83
C VAL A 53 5.38 -0.78 10.31
N GLY A 54 6.64 -0.79 10.77
CA GLY A 54 6.99 -1.00 12.16
C GLY A 54 6.35 0.04 13.10
N THR A 55 6.45 1.33 12.77
CA THR A 55 5.86 2.43 13.54
C THR A 55 4.34 2.33 13.58
N LEU A 56 3.67 2.12 12.43
CA LEU A 56 2.21 1.99 12.38
C LEU A 56 1.70 0.83 13.24
N THR A 57 2.45 -0.28 13.28
CA THR A 57 2.12 -1.44 14.12
C THR A 57 2.40 -1.16 15.60
N ALA A 58 3.56 -0.58 15.92
CA ALA A 58 3.98 -0.31 17.30
C ALA A 58 3.08 0.72 18.00
N GLU A 59 2.55 1.69 17.25
CA GLU A 59 1.61 2.70 17.77
C GLU A 59 0.16 2.20 17.81
N GLY A 60 -0.10 0.95 17.39
CA GLY A 60 -1.43 0.36 17.37
C GLY A 60 -2.39 1.09 16.43
N LEU A 61 -1.87 1.68 15.35
CA LEU A 61 -2.66 2.44 14.36
C LEU A 61 -3.34 1.53 13.35
N VAL A 62 -2.90 0.28 13.24
CA VAL A 62 -3.47 -0.72 12.33
C VAL A 62 -3.98 -1.93 13.10
N THR A 63 -5.12 -2.47 12.67
CA THR A 63 -5.74 -3.67 13.28
C THR A 63 -5.10 -4.98 12.83
N LYS A 64 -4.42 -4.95 11.68
CA LYS A 64 -3.72 -6.08 11.07
C LYS A 64 -2.55 -5.57 10.22
N PRO A 65 -1.59 -6.44 9.85
CA PRO A 65 -0.53 -6.07 8.93
C PRO A 65 -1.09 -5.48 7.62
N ILE A 66 -0.35 -4.53 7.05
CA ILE A 66 -0.70 -3.90 5.77
C ILE A 66 -0.73 -4.99 4.68
N GLU A 67 -1.85 -5.08 3.97
CA GLU A 67 -1.99 -6.03 2.87
C GLU A 67 -1.50 -5.39 1.58
N ILE A 68 -0.73 -6.12 0.78
CA ILE A 68 -0.15 -5.61 -0.45
C ILE A 68 -0.55 -6.54 -1.59
N ILE A 69 -1.26 -5.98 -2.57
CA ILE A 69 -1.72 -6.68 -3.76
C ILE A 69 -0.94 -6.16 -4.96
N ALA A 70 -0.17 -7.03 -5.61
CA ALA A 70 0.50 -6.73 -6.86
C ALA A 70 -0.45 -7.02 -8.03
N ILE A 71 -0.67 -6.02 -8.88
CA ILE A 71 -1.58 -6.07 -10.02
C ILE A 71 -0.74 -5.86 -11.28
N ASN A 72 -0.83 -6.81 -12.21
CA ASN A 72 -0.27 -6.68 -13.56
C ASN A 72 -1.34 -6.02 -14.46
N PRO A 73 -1.24 -4.72 -14.76
CA PRO A 73 -2.16 -4.05 -15.66
C PRO A 73 -2.06 -4.67 -17.06
N VAL A 74 -3.18 -5.19 -17.58
CA VAL A 74 -3.27 -5.76 -18.93
C VAL A 74 -3.64 -4.71 -20.00
N GLY A 75 -3.84 -3.45 -19.58
CA GLY A 75 -4.18 -2.33 -20.45
C GLY A 75 -4.44 -1.06 -19.64
N GLY A 76 -4.18 0.10 -20.25
CA GLY A 76 -4.36 1.40 -19.60
C GLY A 76 -4.56 2.53 -20.62
N PHE A 77 -5.11 3.65 -20.16
CA PHE A 77 -5.37 4.83 -20.99
C PHE A 77 -4.13 5.72 -21.19
N ALA A 78 -2.99 5.38 -20.58
CA ALA A 78 -1.74 6.13 -20.72
C ALA A 78 -1.15 6.12 -22.15
N SER A 79 -1.68 5.27 -23.04
CA SER A 79 -1.30 5.18 -24.45
C SER A 79 -2.29 5.89 -25.40
N ARG A 80 -3.20 6.73 -24.89
CA ARG A 80 -4.08 7.58 -25.70
C ARG A 80 -3.54 8.98 -25.88
#